data_AF-A0A855QMG4-F1
#
_entry.id   AF-A0A855QMG4-F1
#
_cell.length_a   1.000
_cell.length_b   1.000
_cell.length_c   1.000
_cell.angle_alpha   90.00
_cell.angle_beta   90.00
_cell.angle_gamma   90.00
#
_symmetry.space_group_name_H-M   'P 1'
#
loop_
_entity.id
_entity.type
_entity.pdbx_description
1 polymer ?
#
loop_
_entity_poly.entity_id
_entity_poly.type
_entity_poly.pdbx_seq_one_letter_code
_entity_poly.pdbx_strand_id
1 'polypeptide(L)'
;MRGGKKRELFDQPPQVVRRWFSIKAIRVFRPYIEGVLRYHLRIKLVIRERKHSVALTEALNATVENFKKSKSAMHFESLKIFFNLSLFFLLAEKDIQAVKIDALTHADEWKRNLSLRIILLVIHEWDMAKVAPANKLKEAYRLAGISDELIGEMNLAFRKINKAHAKAKQLLSPARHATIAHRDADAMLQYEMIVKLDPLATMAVASSFYEGADLLVSTLPKVMLEASSAHSLLKQYRGST
;
A
#
# COMPACT_ATOMS: atom_id res chain seq x y z
N MET A 1 21.39 -8.38 56.66
CA MET A 1 21.37 -9.10 55.37
C MET A 1 20.29 -10.19 55.41
N ARG A 2 19.13 -9.98 54.78
CA ARG A 2 18.06 -11.00 54.71
C ARG A 2 18.27 -11.84 53.45
N GLY A 3 18.88 -13.01 53.62
CA GLY A 3 18.98 -14.03 52.58
C GLY A 3 17.63 -14.73 52.39
N GLY A 4 16.78 -14.21 51.50
CA GLY A 4 15.57 -14.91 51.09
C GLY A 4 15.94 -16.15 50.26
N LYS A 5 15.80 -17.35 50.83
CA LYS A 5 15.88 -18.61 50.08
C LYS A 5 14.87 -18.55 48.93
N LYS A 6 15.36 -18.58 47.67
CA LYS A 6 14.50 -18.78 46.50
C LYS A 6 13.80 -20.13 46.66
N ARG A 7 12.48 -20.14 46.87
CA ARG A 7 11.68 -21.38 46.89
C ARG A 7 11.76 -22.01 45.50
N GLU A 8 12.00 -23.32 45.44
CA GLU A 8 12.09 -24.02 44.16
C GLU A 8 10.71 -24.08 43.50
N LEU A 9 10.68 -24.16 42.17
CA LEU A 9 9.44 -24.06 41.39
C LEU A 9 8.41 -25.14 41.79
N PHE A 10 8.89 -26.30 42.25
CA PHE A 10 8.06 -27.44 42.68
C PHE A 10 7.52 -27.30 44.11
N ASP A 11 8.00 -26.34 44.90
CA ASP A 11 7.48 -26.02 46.24
C ASP A 11 6.27 -25.07 46.18
N GLN A 12 5.89 -24.62 44.98
CA GLN A 12 4.80 -23.68 44.77
C GLN A 12 3.43 -24.39 44.66
N PRO A 13 2.32 -23.69 44.93
CA PRO A 13 0.99 -24.25 44.77
C PRO A 13 0.80 -24.87 43.36
N PRO A 14 0.15 -26.04 43.23
CA PRO A 14 0.03 -26.75 41.95
C PRO A 14 -0.53 -25.89 40.80
N GLN A 15 -1.37 -24.90 41.13
CA GLN A 15 -1.93 -23.94 40.16
C GLN A 15 -0.84 -23.04 39.54
N VAL A 16 0.14 -22.58 40.33
CA VAL A 16 1.24 -21.74 39.84
C VAL A 16 2.17 -22.54 38.95
N VAL A 17 2.47 -23.79 39.35
CA VAL A 17 3.27 -24.73 38.57
C VAL A 17 2.61 -25.01 37.22
N ARG A 18 1.32 -25.38 37.21
CA ARG A 18 0.54 -25.60 35.98
C ARG A 18 0.52 -24.37 35.06
N ARG A 19 0.30 -23.17 35.60
CA ARG A 19 0.32 -21.91 34.84
C ARG A 19 1.70 -21.62 34.25
N TRP A 20 2.77 -21.89 34.99
CA TRP A 20 4.12 -21.71 34.48
C TRP A 20 4.42 -22.67 33.33
N PHE A 21 4.07 -23.94 33.48
CA PHE A 21 4.23 -24.93 32.41
C PHE A 21 3.36 -24.61 31.18
N SER A 22 2.13 -24.14 31.36
CA SER A 22 1.28 -23.74 30.24
C SER A 22 1.87 -22.54 29.48
N ILE A 23 2.35 -21.51 30.19
CA ILE A 23 3.03 -20.36 29.57
C ILE A 23 4.31 -20.81 28.84
N LYS A 24 5.09 -21.70 29.46
CA LYS A 24 6.33 -22.21 28.87
C LYS A 24 6.05 -23.06 27.63
N ALA A 25 5.07 -23.96 27.69
CA ALA A 25 4.63 -24.76 26.55
C ALA A 25 4.14 -23.86 25.41
N ILE A 26 3.26 -22.89 25.70
CA ILE A 26 2.82 -21.91 24.70
C ILE A 26 4.03 -21.20 24.07
N ARG A 27 4.98 -20.72 24.87
CA ARG A 27 6.17 -20.03 24.36
C ARG A 27 7.04 -20.91 23.46
N VAL A 28 7.18 -22.19 23.80
CA VAL A 28 7.95 -23.17 23.02
C VAL A 28 7.22 -23.54 21.73
N PHE A 29 5.91 -23.78 21.78
CA PHE A 29 5.13 -24.23 20.60
C PHE A 29 4.69 -23.10 19.68
N ARG A 30 4.55 -21.87 20.18
CA ARG A 30 4.15 -20.68 19.42
C ARG A 30 4.92 -20.50 18.10
N PRO A 31 6.26 -20.51 18.05
CA PRO A 31 6.98 -20.33 16.78
C PRO A 31 6.65 -21.40 15.74
N TYR A 32 6.43 -22.65 16.16
CA TYR A 32 6.05 -23.75 15.27
C TYR A 32 4.62 -23.58 14.75
N ILE A 33 3.67 -23.27 15.64
CA ILE A 33 2.27 -23.04 15.27
C ILE A 33 2.18 -21.85 14.30
N GLU A 34 2.84 -20.74 14.62
CA GLU A 34 2.88 -19.57 13.74
C GLU A 34 3.55 -19.88 12.40
N GLY A 35 4.61 -20.68 12.37
CA GLY A 35 5.28 -21.12 11.15
C GLY A 35 4.36 -21.93 10.23
N VAL A 36 3.64 -22.91 10.80
CA VAL A 36 2.68 -23.75 10.05
C VAL A 36 1.51 -22.90 9.53
N LEU A 37 0.96 -22.01 10.37
CA LEU A 37 -0.10 -21.10 9.97
C LEU A 37 0.35 -20.18 8.83
N ARG A 38 1.55 -19.59 8.91
CA ARG A 38 2.12 -18.76 7.84
C ARG A 38 2.30 -19.54 6.55
N TYR A 39 2.82 -20.76 6.62
CA TYR A 39 2.99 -21.61 5.43
C TYR A 39 1.65 -21.91 4.73
N HIS A 40 0.64 -22.32 5.51
CA HIS A 40 -0.70 -22.58 4.99
C HIS A 40 -1.33 -21.31 4.38
N LEU A 41 -1.24 -20.18 5.10
CA LEU A 41 -1.72 -18.89 4.61
C LEU A 41 -1.01 -18.47 3.32
N ARG A 42 0.31 -18.69 3.21
CA ARG A 42 1.08 -18.37 1.99
C ARG A 42 0.51 -19.09 0.78
N ILE A 43 0.30 -20.40 0.87
CA ILE A 43 -0.25 -21.21 -0.23
C ILE A 43 -1.62 -20.65 -0.63
N LYS A 44 -2.51 -20.46 0.35
CA LYS A 44 -3.87 -19.96 0.11
C LYS A 44 -3.86 -18.57 -0.55
N LEU A 45 -3.03 -17.65 -0.06
CA LEU A 45 -2.90 -16.29 -0.59
C LEU A 45 -2.30 -16.29 -1.99
N VAL A 46 -1.22 -17.03 -2.24
CA VAL A 46 -0.61 -17.12 -3.58
C VAL A 46 -1.63 -17.57 -4.62
N ILE A 47 -2.44 -18.58 -4.31
CA ILE A 47 -3.47 -19.07 -5.23
C ILE A 47 -4.54 -18.00 -5.47
N ARG A 48 -5.04 -17.37 -4.40
CA ARG A 48 -6.08 -16.33 -4.50
C ARG A 48 -5.60 -15.12 -5.29
N GLU A 49 -4.35 -14.71 -5.07
CA GLU A 49 -3.77 -13.48 -5.64
C GLU A 49 -3.33 -13.61 -7.09
N ARG A 50 -3.24 -14.84 -7.64
CA ARG A 50 -2.96 -15.03 -9.08
C ARG A 50 -3.96 -14.30 -9.97
N LYS A 51 -5.25 -14.40 -9.66
CA LYS A 51 -6.31 -13.74 -10.44
C LYS A 51 -6.15 -12.22 -10.39
N HIS A 52 -5.88 -11.68 -9.20
CA HIS A 52 -5.67 -10.24 -9.02
C HIS A 52 -4.42 -9.75 -9.76
N SER A 53 -3.31 -10.50 -9.69
CA SER A 53 -2.08 -10.17 -10.40
C SER A 53 -2.25 -10.17 -11.93
N VAL A 54 -3.03 -11.10 -12.47
CA VAL A 54 -3.37 -11.13 -13.90
C VAL A 54 -4.19 -9.90 -14.28
N ALA A 55 -5.30 -9.65 -13.57
CA ALA A 55 -6.16 -8.49 -13.83
C ALA A 55 -5.40 -7.15 -13.73
N LEU A 56 -4.52 -7.00 -12.75
CA LEU A 56 -3.67 -5.82 -12.60
C LEU A 56 -2.71 -5.64 -13.78
N THR A 57 -2.11 -6.74 -14.26
CA THR A 57 -1.18 -6.70 -15.39
C THR A 57 -1.92 -6.35 -16.69
N GLU A 58 -3.11 -6.92 -16.90
CA GLU A 58 -3.97 -6.59 -18.03
C GLU A 58 -4.40 -5.12 -17.98
N ALA A 59 -4.85 -4.62 -16.82
CA ALA A 59 -5.23 -3.22 -16.63
C ALA A 59 -4.05 -2.27 -16.91
N LEU A 60 -2.85 -2.60 -16.42
CA LEU A 60 -1.64 -1.83 -16.69
C LEU A 60 -1.32 -1.80 -18.19
N ASN A 61 -1.29 -2.95 -18.86
CA ASN A 61 -0.99 -3.05 -20.28
C ASN A 61 -2.02 -2.29 -21.14
N ALA A 62 -3.31 -2.46 -20.85
CA ALA A 62 -4.38 -1.75 -21.53
C ALA A 62 -4.28 -0.24 -21.32
N THR A 63 -3.96 0.21 -20.10
CA THR A 63 -3.77 1.63 -19.81
C THR A 63 -2.55 2.20 -20.56
N VAL A 64 -1.43 1.47 -20.61
CA VAL A 64 -0.23 1.88 -21.36
C VAL A 64 -0.53 1.99 -22.86
N GLU A 65 -1.22 1.00 -23.43
CA GLU A 65 -1.56 1.00 -24.85
C GLU A 65 -2.45 2.20 -25.21
N ASN A 66 -3.53 2.41 -24.44
CA ASN A 66 -4.44 3.53 -24.66
C ASN A 66 -3.78 4.89 -24.42
N PHE A 67 -2.90 4.99 -23.42
CA PHE A 67 -2.15 6.23 -23.17
C PHE A 67 -1.18 6.57 -24.30
N LYS A 68 -0.51 5.56 -24.88
CA LYS A 68 0.36 5.76 -26.06
C LYS A 68 -0.45 6.25 -27.25
N LYS A 69 -1.65 5.70 -27.48
CA LYS A 69 -2.57 6.16 -28.54
C LYS A 69 -3.02 7.60 -28.31
N SER A 70 -3.36 7.97 -27.07
CA SER A 70 -3.80 9.34 -26.74
C SER A 70 -2.66 10.36 -26.80
N LYS A 71 -1.41 9.96 -26.56
CA LYS A 71 -0.25 10.86 -26.61
C LYS A 71 -0.05 11.48 -27.99
N SER A 72 -0.34 10.74 -29.04
CA SER A 72 -0.23 11.19 -30.44
C SER A 72 -1.27 12.25 -30.83
N ALA A 73 -2.31 12.46 -30.02
CA ALA A 73 -3.34 13.47 -30.26
C ALA A 73 -3.07 14.72 -29.41
N MET A 74 -2.85 15.87 -30.07
CA MET A 74 -2.49 17.13 -29.41
C MET A 74 -3.65 17.75 -28.61
N HIS A 75 -4.90 17.40 -28.95
CA HIS A 75 -6.12 18.05 -28.42
C HIS A 75 -6.74 17.37 -27.19
N PHE A 76 -6.12 16.30 -26.65
CA PHE A 76 -6.70 15.49 -25.56
C PHE A 76 -5.84 15.48 -24.29
N GLU A 77 -5.41 16.67 -23.85
CA GLU A 77 -4.58 16.83 -22.64
C GLU A 77 -5.26 16.34 -21.36
N SER A 78 -6.58 16.52 -21.23
CA SER A 78 -7.33 16.02 -20.06
C SER A 78 -7.28 14.50 -19.94
N LEU A 79 -7.44 13.78 -21.06
CA LEU A 79 -7.29 12.33 -21.10
C LEU A 79 -5.87 11.90 -20.71
N LYS A 80 -4.84 12.64 -21.16
CA LYS A 80 -3.46 12.33 -20.78
C LYS A 80 -3.25 12.42 -19.27
N ILE A 81 -3.87 13.39 -18.61
CA ILE A 81 -3.84 13.52 -17.14
C ILE A 81 -4.49 12.30 -16.47
N PHE A 82 -5.68 11.88 -16.91
CA PHE A 82 -6.36 10.72 -16.33
C PHE A 82 -5.62 9.40 -16.58
N PHE A 83 -5.04 9.20 -17.76
CA PHE A 83 -4.19 8.03 -18.03
C PHE A 83 -2.92 8.03 -17.19
N ASN A 84 -2.25 9.19 -17.05
CA ASN A 84 -1.06 9.30 -16.21
C ASN A 84 -1.39 9.00 -14.74
N LEU A 85 -2.54 9.48 -14.26
CA LEU A 85 -3.06 9.18 -12.93
C LEU A 85 -3.30 7.67 -12.74
N SER A 86 -3.95 7.02 -13.71
CA SER A 86 -4.19 5.58 -13.71
C SER A 86 -2.88 4.79 -13.67
N LEU A 87 -1.92 5.12 -14.53
CA LEU A 87 -0.62 4.46 -14.56
C LEU A 87 0.14 4.64 -13.25
N PHE A 88 0.14 5.85 -12.70
CA PHE A 88 0.80 6.13 -11.42
C PHE A 88 0.23 5.27 -10.28
N PHE A 89 -1.10 5.08 -10.25
CA PHE A 89 -1.75 4.18 -9.31
C PHE A 89 -1.41 2.71 -9.57
N LEU A 90 -1.54 2.23 -10.82
CA LEU A 90 -1.34 0.83 -11.18
C LEU A 90 0.11 0.36 -10.94
N LEU A 91 1.09 1.24 -11.14
CA LEU A 91 2.50 0.98 -10.83
C LEU A 91 2.71 0.78 -9.32
N ALA A 92 2.18 1.68 -8.50
CA ALA A 92 2.27 1.55 -7.05
C ALA A 92 1.57 0.29 -6.53
N GLU A 93 0.41 -0.04 -7.09
CA GLU A 93 -0.30 -1.28 -6.76
C GLU A 93 0.54 -2.51 -7.16
N LYS A 94 1.23 -2.48 -8.32
CA LYS A 94 2.11 -3.57 -8.75
C LYS A 94 3.28 -3.78 -7.79
N ASP A 95 3.87 -2.69 -7.29
CA ASP A 95 4.96 -2.75 -6.30
C ASP A 95 4.48 -3.38 -4.98
N ILE A 96 3.32 -2.96 -4.46
CA ILE A 96 2.75 -3.55 -3.24
C ILE A 96 2.42 -5.04 -3.46
N GLN A 97 1.85 -5.39 -4.60
CA GLN A 97 1.50 -6.77 -4.95
C GLN A 97 2.71 -7.70 -4.99
N ALA A 98 3.88 -7.18 -5.41
CA ALA A 98 5.12 -7.96 -5.44
C ALA A 98 5.58 -8.39 -4.04
N VAL A 99 5.26 -7.62 -2.99
CA VAL A 99 5.80 -7.83 -1.64
C VAL A 99 4.76 -8.22 -0.59
N LYS A 100 3.46 -8.04 -0.84
CA LYS A 100 2.41 -8.22 0.18
C LYS A 100 2.31 -9.62 0.78
N ILE A 101 2.54 -10.66 -0.03
CA ILE A 101 2.50 -12.04 0.45
C ILE A 101 3.69 -12.29 1.39
N ASP A 102 4.87 -11.79 1.03
CA ASP A 102 6.05 -11.88 1.87
C ASP A 102 5.89 -11.08 3.16
N ALA A 103 5.33 -9.87 3.10
CA ALA A 103 5.01 -9.05 4.27
C ALA A 103 4.14 -9.80 5.29
N LEU A 104 3.16 -10.59 4.82
CA LEU A 104 2.19 -11.29 5.68
C LEU A 104 2.70 -12.66 6.15
N THR A 105 3.37 -13.42 5.29
CA THR A 105 3.53 -14.86 5.51
C THR A 105 4.95 -15.39 5.35
N HIS A 106 5.95 -14.54 5.05
CA HIS A 106 7.32 -15.05 4.94
C HIS A 106 7.80 -15.63 6.28
N ALA A 107 8.57 -16.72 6.28
CA ALA A 107 9.02 -17.39 7.50
C ALA A 107 10.06 -16.56 8.26
N ASP A 108 11.02 -15.99 7.54
CA ASP A 108 12.01 -15.06 8.06
C ASP A 108 11.37 -13.69 8.36
N GLU A 109 11.58 -13.21 9.60
CA GLU A 109 11.10 -11.93 10.11
C GLU A 109 11.74 -10.75 9.40
N TRP A 110 13.02 -10.84 9.08
CA TRP A 110 13.73 -9.79 8.36
C TRP A 110 13.03 -9.50 7.03
N LYS A 111 12.75 -10.53 6.24
CA LYS A 111 12.02 -10.37 4.98
C LYS A 111 10.62 -9.83 5.17
N ARG A 112 9.87 -10.27 6.18
CA ARG A 112 8.54 -9.71 6.47
C ARG A 112 8.61 -8.20 6.72
N ASN A 113 9.52 -7.79 7.60
CA ASN A 113 9.67 -6.38 7.96
C ASN A 113 10.18 -5.55 6.78
N LEU A 114 11.11 -6.10 5.99
CA LEU A 114 11.57 -5.46 4.76
C LEU A 114 10.41 -5.26 3.76
N SER A 115 9.58 -6.27 3.55
CA SER A 115 8.40 -6.18 2.67
C SER A 115 7.38 -5.17 3.19
N LEU A 116 7.08 -5.16 4.50
CA LEU A 116 6.21 -4.16 5.14
C LEU A 116 6.75 -2.74 4.97
N ARG A 117 8.07 -2.58 5.10
CA ARG A 117 8.75 -1.31 4.87
C ARG A 117 8.59 -0.86 3.42
N ILE A 118 8.74 -1.75 2.44
CA ILE A 118 8.49 -1.44 1.02
C ILE A 118 7.07 -0.93 0.81
N ILE A 119 6.06 -1.59 1.38
CA ILE A 119 4.66 -1.13 1.29
C ILE A 119 4.51 0.28 1.85
N LEU A 120 5.06 0.54 3.03
CA LEU A 120 4.99 1.85 3.67
C LEU A 120 5.66 2.94 2.83
N LEU A 121 6.77 2.62 2.18
CA LEU A 121 7.49 3.52 1.28
C LEU A 121 6.72 3.81 0.01
N VAL A 122 6.09 2.78 -0.59
CA VAL A 122 5.24 2.98 -1.75
C VAL A 122 4.12 3.95 -1.38
N ILE A 123 3.43 3.74 -0.26
CA ILE A 123 2.35 4.63 0.21
C ILE A 123 2.87 6.06 0.49
N HIS A 124 4.08 6.18 1.05
CA HIS A 124 4.70 7.47 1.32
C HIS A 124 5.15 8.21 0.04
N GLU A 125 5.64 7.50 -0.96
CA GLU A 125 6.08 8.14 -2.21
C GLU A 125 4.92 8.38 -3.19
N TRP A 126 3.80 7.69 -2.97
CA TRP A 126 2.54 7.88 -3.65
C TRP A 126 1.91 9.22 -3.28
N ASP A 127 2.34 10.26 -4.00
CA ASP A 127 1.81 11.61 -3.89
C ASP A 127 1.17 12.00 -5.23
N MET A 128 -0.17 11.99 -5.24
CA MET A 128 -0.94 12.30 -6.45
C MET A 128 -0.73 13.72 -6.95
N ALA A 129 -0.29 14.66 -6.09
CA ALA A 129 0.00 16.02 -6.53
C ALA A 129 1.18 16.08 -7.52
N LYS A 130 2.06 15.06 -7.53
CA LYS A 130 3.16 14.93 -8.50
C LYS A 130 2.65 14.70 -9.93
N VAL A 131 1.57 13.94 -10.09
CA VAL A 131 1.05 13.51 -11.41
C VAL A 131 -0.22 14.23 -11.84
N ALA A 132 -1.00 14.72 -10.88
CA ALA A 132 -2.22 15.49 -11.12
C ALA A 132 -2.29 16.66 -10.12
N PRO A 133 -1.50 17.73 -10.34
CA PRO A 133 -1.63 18.96 -9.56
C PRO A 133 -3.08 19.45 -9.55
N ALA A 134 -3.59 19.91 -8.40
CA ALA A 134 -5.01 20.21 -8.21
C ALA A 134 -5.59 21.19 -9.25
N ASN A 135 -4.81 22.20 -9.66
CA ASN A 135 -5.20 23.14 -10.70
C ASN A 135 -5.35 22.46 -12.07
N LYS A 136 -4.39 21.62 -12.47
CA LYS A 136 -4.43 20.87 -13.73
C LYS A 136 -5.55 19.84 -13.74
N LEU A 137 -5.77 19.17 -12.61
CA LEU A 137 -6.84 18.18 -12.48
C LEU A 137 -8.23 18.82 -12.53
N LYS A 138 -8.42 19.95 -11.84
CA LYS A 138 -9.67 20.73 -11.91
C LYS A 138 -9.96 21.20 -13.33
N GLU A 139 -8.93 21.65 -14.04
CA GLU A 139 -9.06 22.05 -15.43
C GLU A 139 -9.37 20.87 -16.34
N ALA A 140 -8.72 19.72 -16.14
CA ALA A 140 -9.02 18.48 -16.86
C ALA A 140 -10.48 18.05 -16.69
N TYR A 141 -11.02 18.11 -15.47
CA TYR A 141 -12.44 17.84 -15.21
C TYR A 141 -13.36 18.79 -15.98
N ARG A 142 -13.06 20.09 -15.96
CA ARG A 142 -13.85 21.12 -16.64
C ARG A 142 -13.87 20.90 -18.16
N LEU A 143 -12.70 20.71 -18.76
CA LEU A 143 -12.51 20.51 -20.21
C LEU A 143 -13.12 19.19 -20.69
N ALA A 144 -12.95 18.11 -19.93
CA ALA A 144 -13.56 16.82 -20.22
C ALA A 144 -15.06 16.78 -19.87
N GLY A 145 -15.59 17.82 -19.22
CA GLY A 145 -17.01 17.92 -18.89
C GLY A 145 -17.47 16.85 -17.90
N ILE A 146 -16.61 16.49 -16.95
CA ILE A 146 -16.91 15.46 -15.95
C ILE A 146 -17.99 15.97 -14.99
N SER A 147 -18.97 15.10 -14.73
CA SER A 147 -20.03 15.32 -13.75
C SER A 147 -19.51 15.66 -12.34
N ASP A 148 -20.20 16.58 -11.66
CA ASP A 148 -19.85 17.01 -10.30
C ASP A 148 -19.89 15.84 -9.29
N GLU A 149 -20.76 14.86 -9.53
CA GLU A 149 -20.86 13.64 -8.72
C GLU A 149 -19.55 12.84 -8.78
N LEU A 150 -19.03 12.53 -9.98
CA LEU A 150 -17.76 11.82 -10.12
C LEU A 150 -16.57 12.64 -9.61
N ILE A 151 -16.59 13.97 -9.77
CA ILE A 151 -15.57 14.85 -9.18
C ILE A 151 -15.60 14.74 -7.65
N GLY A 152 -16.79 14.72 -7.05
CA GLY A 152 -17.00 14.51 -5.62
C GLY A 152 -16.42 13.19 -5.12
N GLU A 153 -16.71 12.09 -5.83
CA GLU A 153 -16.17 10.76 -5.54
C GLU A 153 -14.63 10.73 -5.64
N MET A 154 -14.06 11.29 -6.71
CA MET A 154 -12.59 11.38 -6.89
C MET A 154 -11.94 12.16 -5.75
N ASN A 155 -12.52 13.31 -5.37
CA ASN A 155 -12.02 14.12 -4.26
C ASN A 155 -12.11 13.38 -2.91
N LEU A 156 -13.15 12.57 -2.70
CA LEU A 156 -13.24 11.72 -1.52
C LEU A 156 -12.14 10.66 -1.52
N ALA A 157 -11.89 9.98 -2.65
CA ALA A 157 -10.82 9.01 -2.80
C ALA A 157 -9.46 9.66 -2.47
N PHE A 158 -9.12 10.79 -3.09
CA PHE A 158 -7.86 11.49 -2.81
C PHE A 158 -7.72 11.92 -1.36
N ARG A 159 -8.78 12.42 -0.71
CA ARG A 159 -8.72 12.80 0.71
C ARG A 159 -8.38 11.59 1.59
N LYS A 160 -9.00 10.44 1.35
CA LYS A 160 -8.69 9.22 2.10
C LYS A 160 -7.25 8.77 1.89
N ILE A 161 -6.79 8.78 0.64
CA ILE A 161 -5.43 8.32 0.36
C ILE A 161 -4.38 9.30 0.90
N ASN A 162 -4.60 10.61 0.79
CA ASN A 162 -3.72 11.63 1.38
C ASN A 162 -3.62 11.50 2.89
N LYS A 163 -4.69 11.08 3.57
CA LYS A 163 -4.66 10.77 5.02
C LYS A 163 -3.73 9.58 5.32
N ALA A 164 -3.77 8.53 4.50
CA ALA A 164 -2.88 7.39 4.64
C ALA A 164 -1.42 7.76 4.32
N HIS A 165 -1.19 8.54 3.27
CA HIS A 165 0.12 9.10 2.92
C HIS A 165 0.72 9.94 4.06
N ALA A 166 -0.07 10.82 4.69
CA ALA A 166 0.37 11.61 5.83
C ALA A 166 0.79 10.73 7.03
N LYS A 167 0.06 9.64 7.31
CA LYS A 167 0.45 8.66 8.34
C LYS A 167 1.72 7.91 7.96
N ALA A 168 1.85 7.48 6.71
CA ALA A 168 3.05 6.82 6.21
C ALA A 168 4.29 7.71 6.37
N LYS A 169 4.13 9.00 6.05
CA LYS A 169 5.16 10.02 6.26
C LYS A 169 5.55 10.18 7.72
N GLN A 170 4.60 10.15 8.65
CA GLN A 170 4.92 10.21 10.07
C GLN A 170 5.73 8.98 10.53
N LEU A 171 5.32 7.78 10.12
CA LEU A 171 6.03 6.54 10.45
C LEU A 171 7.43 6.47 9.81
N LEU A 172 7.63 7.08 8.65
CA LEU A 172 8.91 7.12 7.93
C LEU A 172 9.74 8.39 8.16
N SER A 173 9.21 9.38 8.88
CA SER A 173 9.88 10.67 9.13
C SER A 173 11.28 10.53 9.75
N PRO A 174 11.56 9.55 10.63
CA PRO A 174 12.92 9.31 11.13
C PRO A 174 13.85 8.62 10.11
N ALA A 175 13.32 8.11 9.00
CA ALA A 175 13.87 6.95 8.29
C ALA A 175 14.11 7.14 6.78
N ARG A 176 13.70 8.27 6.18
CA ARG A 176 13.67 8.45 4.72
C ARG A 176 15.05 8.23 4.05
N HIS A 177 16.12 8.59 4.74
CA HIS A 177 17.49 8.48 4.22
C HIS A 177 18.09 7.08 4.42
N ALA A 178 17.49 6.26 5.27
CA ALA A 178 18.03 4.98 5.67
C ALA A 178 17.21 3.80 5.09
N THR A 179 16.41 4.12 4.06
CA THR A 179 15.40 3.29 3.39
C THR A 179 15.97 2.11 2.61
N ILE A 180 17.12 2.33 1.97
CA ILE A 180 17.89 1.33 1.24
C ILE A 180 19.20 1.22 2.01
N ALA A 181 19.68 0.00 2.21
CA ALA A 181 21.01 -0.22 2.76
C ALA A 181 22.02 0.71 2.04
N HIS A 182 22.89 1.38 2.79
CA HIS A 182 23.93 2.28 2.29
C HIS A 182 23.47 3.66 1.78
N ARG A 183 22.19 4.03 1.95
CA ARG A 183 21.73 5.40 1.67
C ARG A 183 22.02 6.36 2.83
N ASP A 184 22.05 5.84 4.06
CA ASP A 184 22.48 6.56 5.26
C ASP A 184 23.88 6.09 5.68
N ALA A 185 24.67 6.96 6.29
CA ALA A 185 26.00 6.62 6.80
C ALA A 185 25.91 5.72 8.05
N ASP A 186 24.81 5.80 8.80
CA ASP A 186 24.57 4.98 9.98
C ASP A 186 23.92 3.65 9.60
N ALA A 187 24.74 2.59 9.53
CA ALA A 187 24.28 1.23 9.26
C ALA A 187 23.48 0.63 10.43
N MET A 188 23.73 1.07 11.67
CA MET A 188 22.98 0.57 12.83
C MET A 188 21.55 1.11 12.81
N LEU A 189 21.38 2.41 12.52
CA LEU A 189 20.06 3.00 12.33
C LEU A 189 19.26 2.24 11.26
N GLN A 190 19.90 1.87 10.14
CA GLN A 190 19.31 1.06 9.06
C GLN A 190 18.81 -0.30 9.51
N TYR A 191 19.63 -1.02 10.27
CA TYR A 191 19.27 -2.30 10.87
C TYR A 191 18.08 -2.14 11.82
N GLU A 192 18.15 -1.17 12.73
CA GLU A 192 17.12 -0.97 13.76
C GLU A 192 15.76 -0.64 13.17
N MET A 193 15.66 0.14 12.09
CA MET A 193 14.35 0.45 11.50
C MET A 193 13.71 -0.75 10.80
N ILE A 194 14.48 -1.74 10.34
CA ILE A 194 13.92 -2.97 9.80
C ILE A 194 13.47 -3.87 10.95
N VAL A 195 14.31 -4.06 11.96
CA VAL A 195 14.01 -5.00 13.05
C VAL A 195 12.93 -4.46 13.99
N LYS A 196 12.90 -3.15 14.26
CA LYS A 196 11.93 -2.50 15.16
C LYS A 196 10.69 -1.96 14.43
N LEU A 197 10.50 -2.27 13.15
CA LEU A 197 9.31 -1.87 12.42
C LEU A 197 8.06 -2.42 13.12
N ASP A 198 7.08 -1.57 13.43
CA ASP A 198 5.80 -2.01 13.98
C ASP A 198 4.92 -2.58 12.85
N PRO A 199 4.67 -3.90 12.81
CA PRO A 199 3.89 -4.50 11.73
C PRO A 199 2.42 -4.08 11.79
N LEU A 200 1.87 -3.90 12.99
CA LEU A 200 0.45 -3.57 13.18
C LEU A 200 0.16 -2.14 12.75
N ALA A 201 1.01 -1.19 13.17
CA ALA A 201 0.91 0.19 12.72
C ALA A 201 1.07 0.30 11.20
N THR A 202 2.01 -0.45 10.62
CA THR A 202 2.24 -0.47 9.17
C THR A 202 1.04 -1.03 8.41
N MET A 203 0.45 -2.13 8.89
CA MET A 203 -0.77 -2.70 8.30
C MET A 203 -1.98 -1.76 8.44
N ALA A 204 -2.09 -1.02 9.54
CA ALA A 204 -3.16 -0.04 9.71
C ALA A 204 -3.05 1.11 8.69
N VAL A 205 -1.83 1.54 8.36
CA VAL A 205 -1.59 2.51 7.29
C VAL A 205 -1.95 1.93 5.91
N ALA A 206 -1.53 0.69 5.63
CA ALA A 206 -1.88 0.02 4.38
C ALA A 206 -3.40 -0.16 4.22
N SER A 207 -4.10 -0.58 5.28
CA SER A 207 -5.57 -0.68 5.30
C SER A 207 -6.22 0.68 5.01
N SER A 208 -5.76 1.74 5.68
CA SER A 208 -6.27 3.10 5.46
C SER A 208 -6.00 3.61 4.04
N PHE A 209 -4.92 3.18 3.40
CA PHE A 209 -4.63 3.48 2.00
C PHE A 209 -5.64 2.78 1.09
N TYR A 210 -5.87 1.48 1.30
CA TYR A 210 -6.80 0.69 0.48
C TYR A 210 -8.26 1.16 0.60
N GLU A 211 -8.70 1.69 1.75
CA GLU A 211 -10.01 2.33 1.89
C GLU A 211 -10.23 3.52 0.92
N GLY A 212 -9.15 4.18 0.51
CA GLY A 212 -9.18 5.24 -0.49
C GLY A 212 -8.91 4.70 -1.91
N ALA A 213 -8.00 3.73 -2.04
CA ALA A 213 -7.70 3.08 -3.31
C ALA A 213 -8.91 2.36 -3.90
N ASP A 214 -9.73 1.69 -3.09
CA ASP A 214 -10.95 1.01 -3.54
C ASP A 214 -11.93 2.00 -4.18
N LEU A 215 -12.10 3.19 -3.56
CA LEU A 215 -12.89 4.26 -4.15
C LEU A 215 -12.28 4.72 -5.48
N LEU A 216 -10.96 4.96 -5.50
CA LEU A 216 -10.27 5.40 -6.72
C LEU A 216 -10.43 4.41 -7.87
N VAL A 217 -10.27 3.10 -7.62
CA VAL A 217 -10.42 2.03 -8.62
C VAL A 217 -11.85 1.93 -9.12
N SER A 218 -12.84 2.25 -8.28
CA SER A 218 -14.25 2.26 -8.68
C SER A 218 -14.65 3.51 -9.48
N THR A 219 -14.03 4.66 -9.23
CA THR A 219 -14.43 5.96 -9.80
C THR A 219 -13.58 6.36 -11.01
N LEU A 220 -12.26 6.14 -10.97
CA LEU A 220 -11.36 6.57 -12.04
C LEU A 220 -11.72 5.99 -13.43
N PRO A 221 -12.08 4.70 -13.56
CA PRO A 221 -12.55 4.18 -14.84
C PRO A 221 -13.80 4.88 -15.36
N LYS A 222 -14.74 5.25 -14.48
CA LYS A 222 -15.95 6.00 -14.86
C LYS A 222 -15.59 7.39 -15.39
N VAL A 223 -14.68 8.09 -14.70
CA VAL A 223 -14.16 9.39 -15.15
C VAL A 223 -13.50 9.27 -16.51
N MET A 224 -12.71 8.22 -16.73
CA MET A 224 -12.04 7.98 -18.01
C MET A 224 -13.03 7.66 -19.14
N LEU A 225 -14.11 6.91 -18.84
CA LEU A 225 -15.18 6.64 -19.80
C LEU A 225 -15.95 7.91 -20.17
N GLU A 226 -16.32 8.74 -19.18
CA GLU A 226 -16.99 10.01 -19.43
C GLU A 226 -16.10 10.97 -20.22
N ALA A 227 -14.82 11.08 -19.85
CA ALA A 227 -13.82 11.88 -20.57
C ALA A 227 -13.59 11.42 -22.02
N SER A 228 -13.86 10.14 -22.31
CA SER A 228 -13.71 9.54 -23.64
C SER A 228 -15.02 9.51 -24.43
N SER A 229 -16.11 10.07 -23.91
CA SER A 229 -17.38 10.16 -24.63
C SER A 229 -17.26 11.09 -25.85
N ALA A 230 -18.05 10.87 -26.90
CA ALA A 230 -18.03 11.72 -28.09
C ALA A 230 -18.28 13.20 -27.75
N HIS A 231 -19.21 13.47 -26.81
CA HIS A 231 -19.49 14.81 -26.33
C HIS A 231 -18.25 15.44 -25.66
N SER A 232 -17.61 14.70 -24.76
CA SER A 232 -16.44 15.18 -24.02
C SER A 232 -15.21 15.34 -24.90
N LEU A 233 -15.02 14.47 -25.90
CA LEU A 233 -13.94 14.61 -26.89
C LEU A 233 -14.13 15.86 -27.74
N LEU A 234 -15.35 16.13 -28.21
CA LEU A 234 -15.67 17.36 -28.95
C LEU A 234 -15.45 18.62 -28.10
N LYS A 235 -15.83 18.57 -26.82
CA LYS A 235 -15.62 19.68 -25.88
C LYS A 235 -14.13 19.94 -25.64
N GLN A 236 -13.33 18.89 -25.45
CA GLN A 236 -11.87 18.99 -25.30
C GLN A 236 -11.20 19.54 -26.56
N TYR A 237 -11.64 19.11 -27.73
CA TYR A 237 -11.15 19.61 -29.01
C TYR A 237 -11.40 21.12 -29.17
N ARG A 238 -12.63 21.58 -28.88
CA ARG A 238 -13.01 23.00 -28.94
C ARG A 238 -12.39 23.86 -27.83
N GLY A 239 -12.08 23.28 -26.67
CA GLY A 239 -11.45 23.98 -25.55
C GLY A 239 -9.93 24.07 -25.66
N SER A 240 -9.33 23.41 -26.66
CA SER A 240 -7.89 23.39 -26.94
C SER A 240 -7.50 24.25 -28.16
N THR A 241 -8.49 24.85 -28.83
CA THR A 241 -8.35 25.91 -29.86
C THR A 241 -8.56 27.26 -29.23
#